data_AF-A0A836V6F1-F1
#
_entry.id   AF-A0A836V6F1-F1
#
_cell.length_a   1.000
_cell.length_b   1.000
_cell.length_c   1.000
_cell.angle_alpha   90.00
_cell.angle_beta   90.00
_cell.angle_gamma   90.00
#
_symmetry.space_group_name_H-M   'P 1'
#
loop_
_entity.id
_entity.type
_entity.pdbx_description
1 polymer ?
#
loop_
_entity_poly.entity_id
_entity_poly.type
_entity_poly.pdbx_seq_one_letter_code
_entity_poly.pdbx_strand_id
1 'polypeptide(L)'
;MTKVVDKLLLDAALARDHADVVIAKLPKGLNSVLEQLPDDKDLLKGPVENLIDPKEEQPITNRELAYMNRVWKVCDGLTPLHQLVQNIGDLVCADACRAVDLLLHFNLINVPESDVNQPLNNFQTLLRKITEKIGKERSSAFLRLALRDTIGYSGRARMYVMSSSAEVGIDMVAAKATGTSLSTVVKDLENWQVKYIEYVSQELDSNILLSIIREIHPNP
;
A
#
# COMPACT_ATOMS: atom_id res chain seq x y z
N MET A 1 19.23 -21.05 38.45
CA MET A 1 19.38 -20.24 37.22
C MET A 1 18.73 -20.89 35.99
N THR A 2 18.63 -22.21 35.89
CA THR A 2 17.98 -22.95 34.78
C THR A 2 16.49 -22.61 34.59
N LYS A 3 15.69 -22.56 35.66
CA LYS A 3 14.24 -22.24 35.57
C LYS A 3 13.91 -20.89 34.92
N VAL A 4 14.80 -19.91 35.02
CA VAL A 4 14.59 -18.57 34.42
C VAL A 4 14.86 -18.63 32.92
N VAL A 5 15.88 -19.37 32.50
CA VAL A 5 16.19 -19.60 31.08
C VAL A 5 15.09 -20.45 30.43
N ASP A 6 14.62 -21.50 31.10
CA ASP A 6 13.52 -22.34 30.60
C ASP A 6 12.23 -21.54 30.43
N LYS A 7 11.92 -20.63 31.38
CA LYS A 7 10.79 -19.72 31.28
C LYS A 7 10.95 -18.72 30.12
N LEU A 8 12.14 -18.14 29.95
CA LEU A 8 12.42 -17.21 28.85
C LEU A 8 12.32 -17.89 27.48
N LEU A 9 12.76 -19.15 27.37
CA LEU A 9 12.64 -19.94 26.15
C LEU A 9 11.17 -20.28 25.84
N LEU A 10 10.38 -20.58 26.86
CA LEU A 10 8.95 -20.80 26.72
C LEU A 10 8.22 -19.52 26.27
N ASP A 11 8.53 -18.39 26.91
CA ASP A 11 7.94 -17.09 26.55
C ASP A 11 8.33 -16.68 25.12
N ALA A 12 9.57 -16.95 24.69
CA ALA A 12 10.03 -16.71 23.33
C ALA A 12 9.33 -17.61 22.29
N ALA A 13 9.07 -18.88 22.64
CA ALA A 13 8.35 -19.81 21.77
C ALA A 13 6.89 -19.36 21.58
N LEU A 14 6.21 -18.95 22.66
CA LEU A 14 4.85 -18.41 22.61
C LEU A 14 4.79 -17.12 21.78
N ALA A 15 5.75 -16.21 21.98
CA ALA A 15 5.83 -14.96 21.22
C ALA A 15 6.01 -15.21 19.71
N ARG A 16 6.78 -16.24 19.34
CA ARG A 16 6.95 -16.66 17.96
C ARG A 16 5.67 -17.24 17.37
N ASP A 17 5.00 -18.14 18.08
CA ASP A 17 3.75 -18.74 17.61
C ASP A 17 2.67 -17.66 17.40
N HIS A 18 2.59 -16.67 18.29
CA HIS A 18 1.70 -15.53 18.12
C HIS A 18 2.06 -14.68 16.90
N ALA A 19 3.33 -14.43 16.65
CA ALA A 19 3.78 -13.71 15.46
C ALA A 19 3.43 -14.47 14.18
N ASP A 20 3.65 -15.79 14.15
CA ASP A 20 3.37 -16.65 13.00
C ASP A 20 1.86 -16.68 12.68
N VAL A 21 0.99 -16.69 13.70
CA VAL A 21 -0.48 -16.59 13.51
C VAL A 21 -0.88 -15.25 12.90
N VAL A 22 -0.29 -14.13 13.34
CA VAL A 22 -0.60 -12.81 12.79
C VAL A 22 -0.08 -12.69 11.36
N ILE A 23 1.13 -13.18 11.08
CA ILE A 23 1.70 -13.18 9.73
C ILE A 23 0.85 -14.04 8.78
N ALA A 24 0.33 -15.17 9.25
CA ALA A 24 -0.54 -16.04 8.45
C ALA A 24 -1.90 -15.40 8.09
N LYS A 25 -2.39 -14.44 8.88
CA LYS A 25 -3.60 -13.66 8.54
C LYS A 25 -3.37 -12.66 7.41
N LEU A 26 -2.12 -12.32 7.10
CA LEU A 26 -1.80 -11.31 6.10
C LEU A 26 -1.68 -11.95 4.70
N PRO A 27 -2.30 -11.38 3.65
CA PRO A 27 -2.37 -11.97 2.31
C PRO A 27 -1.00 -12.21 1.66
N LYS A 28 0.03 -11.43 1.99
CA LYS A 28 1.42 -11.60 1.51
C LYS A 28 2.41 -11.88 2.64
N GLY A 29 1.94 -12.28 3.82
CA GLY A 29 2.77 -12.50 5.01
C GLY A 29 3.62 -11.27 5.35
N LEU A 30 4.95 -11.47 5.52
CA LEU A 30 5.93 -10.41 5.83
C LEU A 30 6.13 -9.35 4.72
N ASN A 31 5.66 -9.63 3.51
CA ASN A 31 5.69 -8.69 2.38
C ASN A 31 4.39 -7.88 2.27
N SER A 32 3.44 -8.10 3.18
CA SER A 32 2.22 -7.31 3.21
C SER A 32 2.55 -5.88 3.61
N VAL A 33 1.88 -4.97 2.95
CA VAL A 33 2.01 -3.53 3.17
C VAL A 33 0.84 -3.09 4.04
N LEU A 34 1.09 -2.16 4.97
CA LEU A 34 0.11 -1.70 5.93
C LEU A 34 -0.22 -0.24 5.67
N GLU A 35 -1.48 0.07 5.40
CA GLU A 35 -1.97 1.43 5.17
C GLU A 35 -2.58 2.02 6.43
N GLN A 36 -2.23 3.27 6.73
CA GLN A 36 -2.85 4.04 7.79
C GLN A 36 -4.30 4.40 7.40
N LEU A 37 -5.25 4.09 8.29
CA LEU A 37 -6.60 4.65 8.23
C LEU A 37 -6.71 5.83 9.19
N PRO A 38 -7.55 6.85 8.88
CA PRO A 38 -7.78 7.95 9.78
C PRO A 38 -8.39 7.45 11.10
N ASP A 39 -7.83 7.93 12.21
CA ASP A 39 -8.32 7.62 13.55
C ASP A 39 -9.51 8.53 13.89
N ASP A 40 -10.64 8.32 13.22
CA ASP A 40 -11.87 9.14 13.35
C ASP A 40 -12.46 9.09 14.77
N LYS A 41 -12.02 8.14 15.59
CA LYS A 41 -12.48 7.90 16.96
C LYS A 41 -11.46 8.33 18.02
N ASP A 42 -10.34 8.94 17.61
CA ASP A 42 -9.20 9.32 18.47
C ASP A 42 -8.76 8.18 19.43
N LEU A 43 -8.86 6.93 18.97
CA LEU A 43 -8.56 5.73 19.76
C LEU A 43 -7.09 5.68 20.18
N LEU A 44 -6.19 6.28 19.40
CA LEU A 44 -4.75 6.33 19.68
C LEU A 44 -4.36 7.47 20.64
N LYS A 45 -5.28 8.41 20.91
CA LYS A 45 -5.10 9.53 21.85
C LYS A 45 -6.04 9.45 23.07
N GLY A 46 -7.04 8.58 23.02
CA GLY A 46 -8.01 8.34 24.08
C GLY A 46 -7.42 7.58 25.28
N PRO A 47 -8.17 7.53 26.40
CA PRO A 47 -7.78 6.75 27.56
C PRO A 47 -7.73 5.25 27.22
N VAL A 48 -6.68 4.59 27.71
CA VAL A 48 -6.35 3.19 27.39
C VAL A 48 -7.44 2.20 27.83
N GLU A 49 -8.26 2.63 28.78
CA GLU A 49 -9.44 1.93 29.32
C GLU A 49 -10.52 1.65 28.26
N ASN A 50 -10.52 2.38 27.14
CA ASN A 50 -11.48 2.19 26.04
C ASN A 50 -11.03 1.15 25.00
N LEU A 51 -9.79 0.66 25.09
CA LEU A 51 -9.25 -0.35 24.17
C LEU A 51 -9.12 -1.67 24.92
N ILE A 52 -10.08 -2.56 24.70
CA ILE A 52 -10.08 -3.91 25.25
C ILE A 52 -9.43 -4.83 24.21
N ASP A 53 -8.40 -5.57 24.61
CA ASP A 53 -7.80 -6.61 23.77
C ASP A 53 -8.84 -7.73 23.57
N PRO A 54 -9.23 -8.05 22.33
CA PRO A 54 -10.23 -9.08 22.05
C PRO A 54 -9.80 -10.51 22.43
N LYS A 55 -8.50 -10.76 22.64
CA LYS A 55 -7.98 -12.09 23.01
C LYS A 55 -7.85 -12.27 24.52
N GLU A 56 -7.54 -11.21 25.24
CA GLU A 56 -7.28 -11.27 26.68
C GLU A 56 -8.44 -10.70 27.52
N GLU A 57 -9.44 -10.07 26.88
CA GLU A 57 -10.58 -9.38 27.50
C GLU A 57 -10.13 -8.34 28.57
N GLN A 58 -8.89 -7.88 28.46
CA GLN A 58 -8.26 -6.92 29.36
C GLN A 58 -8.01 -5.60 28.64
N PRO A 59 -8.01 -4.48 29.36
CA PRO A 59 -7.59 -3.20 28.78
C PRO A 59 -6.13 -3.31 28.37
N ILE A 60 -5.82 -2.78 27.19
CA ILE A 60 -4.46 -2.71 26.66
C ILE A 60 -3.56 -1.97 27.67
N THR A 61 -2.27 -2.28 27.70
CA THR A 61 -1.32 -1.56 28.55
C THR A 61 -0.87 -0.25 27.89
N ASN A 62 -0.48 0.75 28.70
CA ASN A 62 0.12 2.01 28.21
C ASN A 62 1.33 1.76 27.29
N ARG A 63 2.05 0.66 27.53
CA ARG A 63 3.21 0.25 26.74
C ARG A 63 2.80 -0.22 25.34
N GLU A 64 1.75 -1.03 25.24
CA GLU A 64 1.20 -1.49 23.96
C GLU A 64 0.58 -0.34 23.17
N LEU A 65 -0.10 0.60 23.82
CA LEU A 65 -0.61 1.80 23.15
C LEU A 65 0.52 2.67 22.58
N ALA A 66 1.64 2.78 23.30
CA ALA A 66 2.83 3.47 22.79
C ALA A 66 3.43 2.74 21.57
N TYR A 67 3.43 1.40 21.57
CA TYR A 67 3.87 0.60 20.43
C TYR A 67 2.92 0.70 19.24
N MET A 68 1.62 0.64 19.46
CA MET A 68 0.60 0.87 18.43
C MET A 68 0.77 2.24 17.77
N ASN A 69 0.96 3.30 18.57
CA ASN A 69 1.21 4.65 18.06
C ASN A 69 2.51 4.74 17.23
N ARG A 70 3.58 4.06 17.65
CA ARG A 70 4.84 4.02 16.89
C ARG A 70 4.65 3.27 15.57
N VAL A 71 3.99 2.11 15.58
CA VAL A 71 3.74 1.32 14.37
C VAL A 71 2.82 2.09 13.41
N TRP A 72 1.71 2.64 13.90
CA TRP A 72 0.74 3.39 13.09
C TRP A 72 1.35 4.59 12.37
N LYS A 73 2.29 5.31 13.00
CA LYS A 73 3.01 6.44 12.37
C LYS A 73 3.94 6.03 11.22
N VAL A 74 4.40 4.78 11.20
CA VAL A 74 5.34 4.29 10.18
C VAL A 74 4.61 3.51 9.09
N CYS A 75 3.34 3.14 9.29
CA CYS A 75 2.47 2.52 8.29
C CYS A 75 2.11 3.50 7.17
N ASP A 76 3.00 3.64 6.20
CA ASP A 76 2.87 4.54 5.06
C ASP A 76 2.07 3.96 3.89
N GLY A 77 1.65 2.69 3.97
CA GLY A 77 1.01 2.01 2.86
C GLY A 77 1.95 1.65 1.72
N LEU A 78 3.27 1.78 1.87
CA LEU A 78 4.23 1.51 0.80
C LEU A 78 5.40 0.62 1.25
N THR A 79 5.66 0.58 2.55
CA THR A 79 6.75 -0.18 3.15
C THR A 79 6.24 -1.54 3.64
N PRO A 80 6.88 -2.66 3.24
CA PRO A 80 6.48 -3.98 3.70
C PRO A 80 6.78 -4.17 5.20
N LEU A 81 6.01 -5.03 5.86
CA LEU A 81 6.08 -5.26 7.31
C LEU A 81 7.50 -5.52 7.83
N HIS A 82 8.31 -6.33 7.15
CA HIS A 82 9.67 -6.62 7.60
C HIS A 82 10.58 -5.37 7.64
N GLN A 83 10.41 -4.44 6.69
CA GLN A 83 11.14 -3.17 6.67
C GLN A 83 10.60 -2.21 7.72
N LEU A 84 9.29 -2.22 7.99
CA LEU A 84 8.69 -1.43 9.07
C LEU A 84 9.29 -1.81 10.43
N VAL A 85 9.40 -3.10 10.73
CA VAL A 85 9.98 -3.59 11.98
C VAL A 85 11.46 -3.20 12.09
N GLN A 86 12.22 -3.28 11.00
CA GLN A 86 13.63 -2.84 10.97
C GLN A 86 13.79 -1.33 11.17
N ASN A 87 12.94 -0.52 10.56
CA ASN A 87 13.00 0.95 10.65
C ASN A 87 12.69 1.46 12.06
N ILE A 88 11.88 0.73 12.84
CA ILE A 88 11.57 1.10 14.22
C ILE A 88 12.76 0.80 15.15
N GLY A 89 13.61 -0.18 14.81
CA GLY A 89 14.92 -0.47 15.44
C GLY A 89 14.88 -1.03 16.86
N ASP A 90 13.97 -0.55 17.70
CA ASP A 90 13.92 -0.81 19.14
C ASP A 90 12.85 -1.83 19.55
N LEU A 91 12.09 -2.37 18.59
CA LEU A 91 10.88 -3.16 18.85
C LEU A 91 11.10 -4.61 18.44
N VAL A 92 10.83 -5.54 19.37
CA VAL A 92 10.93 -6.97 19.08
C VAL A 92 9.84 -7.35 18.09
N CYS A 93 10.15 -8.23 17.13
CA CYS A 93 9.20 -8.64 16.08
C CYS A 93 7.84 -9.09 16.64
N ALA A 94 7.83 -9.82 17.75
CA ALA A 94 6.62 -10.26 18.43
C ALA A 94 5.75 -9.10 18.94
N ASP A 95 6.36 -8.07 19.55
CA ASP A 95 5.65 -6.88 20.02
C ASP A 95 5.09 -6.07 18.82
N ALA A 96 5.82 -6.05 17.70
CA ALA A 96 5.37 -5.39 16.48
C ALA A 96 4.18 -6.14 15.86
N CYS A 97 4.23 -7.47 15.79
CA CYS A 97 3.12 -8.31 15.32
C CYS A 97 1.89 -8.15 16.20
N ARG A 98 2.04 -8.10 17.54
CA ARG A 98 0.93 -7.84 18.46
C ARG A 98 0.32 -6.46 18.24
N ALA A 99 1.15 -5.42 18.10
CA ALA A 99 0.67 -4.07 17.79
C ALA A 99 -0.09 -4.02 16.45
N VAL A 100 0.38 -4.75 15.42
CA VAL A 100 -0.32 -4.85 14.13
C VAL A 100 -1.67 -5.57 14.27
N ASP A 101 -1.74 -6.69 15.00
CA ASP A 101 -3.00 -7.44 15.21
C ASP A 101 -4.05 -6.57 15.93
N LEU A 102 -3.61 -5.77 16.93
CA LEU A 102 -4.47 -4.80 17.62
C LEU A 102 -4.92 -3.69 16.67
N LEU A 103 -4.01 -3.10 15.89
CA LEU A 103 -4.35 -2.04 14.93
C LEU A 103 -5.32 -2.52 13.83
N LEU A 104 -5.19 -3.77 13.38
CA LEU A 104 -6.14 -4.40 12.46
C LEU A 104 -7.51 -4.60 13.14
N HIS A 105 -7.52 -5.05 14.39
CA HIS A 105 -8.77 -5.25 15.12
C HIS A 105 -9.56 -3.95 15.33
N PHE A 106 -8.87 -2.85 15.65
CA PHE A 106 -9.50 -1.54 15.81
C PHE A 106 -9.78 -0.81 14.48
N ASN A 107 -9.53 -1.44 13.33
CA ASN A 107 -9.66 -0.84 11.99
C ASN A 107 -8.86 0.45 11.81
N LEU A 108 -7.67 0.53 12.42
CA LEU A 108 -6.75 1.67 12.30
C LEU A 108 -5.72 1.46 11.19
N ILE A 109 -5.58 0.22 10.72
CA ILE A 109 -4.74 -0.18 9.59
C ILE A 109 -5.57 -0.99 8.61
N ASN A 110 -5.36 -0.75 7.32
CA ASN A 110 -5.86 -1.59 6.24
C ASN A 110 -4.70 -2.38 5.61
N VAL A 111 -4.98 -3.60 5.16
CA VAL A 111 -4.03 -4.40 4.37
C VAL A 111 -4.54 -4.42 2.93
N PRO A 112 -4.01 -3.59 2.03
CA PRO A 112 -4.38 -3.65 0.63
C PRO A 112 -4.03 -5.02 0.06
N GLU A 113 -5.04 -5.71 -0.48
CA GLU A 113 -4.86 -6.97 -1.21
C GLU A 113 -4.23 -6.73 -2.60
N SER A 114 -4.41 -5.53 -3.15
CA SER A 114 -3.95 -5.14 -4.48
C SER A 114 -2.46 -4.76 -4.48
N ASP A 115 -1.75 -5.22 -5.51
CA ASP A 115 -0.39 -4.80 -5.81
C ASP A 115 -0.41 -3.63 -6.81
N VAL A 116 0.46 -2.63 -6.64
CA VAL A 116 0.63 -1.55 -7.63
C VAL A 116 1.25 -2.06 -8.93
N ASN A 117 2.02 -3.16 -8.87
CA ASN A 117 2.71 -3.69 -10.04
C ASN A 117 1.74 -4.17 -11.13
N GLN A 118 0.59 -4.74 -10.74
CA GLN A 118 -0.41 -5.22 -11.69
C GLN A 118 -1.05 -4.09 -12.54
N PRO A 119 -1.67 -3.05 -11.95
CA PRO A 119 -2.22 -1.93 -12.71
C PRO A 119 -1.13 -1.18 -13.49
N LEU A 120 0.09 -1.05 -12.94
CA LEU A 120 1.21 -0.44 -13.65
C LEU A 120 1.61 -1.24 -14.90
N ASN A 121 1.77 -2.56 -14.79
CA ASN A 121 2.10 -3.43 -15.92
C ASN A 121 1.00 -3.42 -16.99
N ASN A 122 -0.26 -3.43 -16.57
CA ASN A 122 -1.40 -3.33 -17.48
C ASN A 122 -1.37 -1.99 -18.24
N PHE A 123 -1.09 -0.89 -17.54
CA PHE A 123 -1.00 0.42 -18.15
C PHE A 123 0.20 0.55 -19.10
N GLN A 124 1.38 0.04 -18.72
CA GLN A 124 2.56 0.00 -19.58
C GLN A 124 2.32 -0.83 -20.86
N THR A 125 1.62 -1.96 -20.74
CA THR A 125 1.26 -2.82 -21.88
C THR A 125 0.31 -2.09 -22.82
N LEU A 126 -0.70 -1.40 -22.27
CA LEU A 126 -1.64 -0.58 -23.03
C LEU A 126 -0.92 0.55 -23.77
N LEU A 127 -0.02 1.25 -23.08
CA LEU A 127 0.79 2.31 -23.67
C LEU A 127 1.65 1.82 -24.81
N ARG A 128 2.32 0.67 -24.66
CA ARG A 128 3.15 0.08 -25.72
C ARG A 128 2.34 -0.20 -26.98
N LYS A 129 1.22 -0.93 -26.83
CA LYS A 129 0.34 -1.30 -27.96
C LYS A 129 -0.25 -0.07 -28.65
N ILE A 130 -0.65 0.95 -27.91
CA ILE A 130 -1.18 2.19 -28.50
C ILE A 130 -0.06 2.99 -29.17
N THR A 131 1.11 3.10 -28.53
CA THR A 131 2.27 3.83 -29.07
C THR A 131 2.72 3.25 -30.41
N GLU A 132 2.65 1.93 -30.59
CA GLU A 132 2.91 1.27 -31.88
C GLU A 132 1.93 1.68 -32.99
N LYS A 133 0.71 2.13 -32.64
CA LYS A 133 -0.32 2.53 -33.61
C LYS A 133 -0.32 4.03 -33.92
N ILE A 134 -0.23 4.89 -32.91
CA ILE A 134 -0.34 6.36 -33.07
C ILE A 134 1.01 7.07 -33.12
N GLY A 135 2.10 6.36 -32.82
CA GLY A 135 3.45 6.91 -32.74
C GLY A 135 3.78 7.50 -31.36
N LYS A 136 5.09 7.56 -31.10
CA LYS A 136 5.67 7.90 -29.78
C LYS A 136 5.37 9.32 -29.31
N GLU A 137 5.45 10.29 -30.21
CA GLU A 137 5.26 11.71 -29.86
C GLU A 137 3.83 12.01 -29.43
N ARG A 138 2.85 11.51 -30.20
CA ARG A 138 1.42 11.68 -29.89
C ARG A 138 1.01 10.95 -28.62
N SER A 139 1.44 9.70 -28.48
CA SER A 139 1.24 8.91 -27.26
C SER A 139 1.77 9.63 -26.02
N SER A 140 3.01 10.17 -26.08
CA SER A 140 3.58 10.93 -24.96
C SER A 140 2.81 12.22 -24.67
N ALA A 141 2.31 12.91 -25.69
CA ALA A 141 1.50 14.11 -25.51
C ALA A 141 0.16 13.80 -24.80
N PHE A 142 -0.56 12.76 -25.24
CA PHE A 142 -1.80 12.32 -24.59
C PHE A 142 -1.56 11.83 -23.17
N LEU A 143 -0.46 11.12 -22.93
CA LEU A 143 -0.09 10.63 -21.60
C LEU A 143 0.11 11.80 -20.61
N ARG A 144 0.79 12.87 -21.05
CA ARG A 144 0.99 14.08 -20.24
C ARG A 144 -0.30 14.86 -19.99
N LEU A 145 -1.17 14.97 -21.00
CA LEU A 145 -2.48 15.62 -20.86
C LEU A 145 -3.36 14.83 -19.88
N ALA A 146 -3.40 13.51 -20.03
CA ALA A 146 -4.14 12.63 -19.13
C ALA A 146 -3.66 12.77 -17.67
N LEU A 147 -2.34 12.80 -17.43
CA LEU A 147 -1.78 12.97 -16.08
C LEU A 147 -2.15 14.32 -15.48
N ARG A 148 -2.09 15.38 -16.30
CA ARG A 148 -2.44 16.73 -15.89
C ARG A 148 -3.90 16.82 -15.47
N ASP A 149 -4.80 16.16 -16.20
CA ASP A 149 -6.23 16.21 -15.89
C ASP A 149 -6.61 15.37 -14.67
N THR A 150 -5.90 14.27 -14.41
CA THR A 150 -6.19 13.41 -13.25
C THR A 150 -5.62 13.95 -11.94
N ILE A 151 -4.38 14.45 -11.94
CA ILE A 151 -3.62 14.75 -10.72
C ILE A 151 -3.32 16.24 -10.57
N GLY A 152 -3.49 17.01 -11.65
CA GLY A 152 -3.20 18.44 -11.69
C GLY A 152 -1.72 18.77 -11.48
N TYR A 153 -1.46 20.00 -11.08
CA TYR A 153 -0.12 20.48 -10.69
C TYR A 153 0.21 20.21 -9.21
N SER A 154 -0.43 19.20 -8.61
CA SER A 154 -0.21 18.90 -7.19
C SER A 154 1.21 18.38 -6.94
N GLY A 155 1.73 18.57 -5.73
CA GLY A 155 3.03 18.03 -5.33
C GLY A 155 3.15 16.50 -5.52
N ARG A 156 2.00 15.80 -5.57
CA ARG A 156 1.85 14.37 -5.85
C ARG A 156 2.12 14.01 -7.31
N ALA A 157 1.88 14.90 -8.27
CA ALA A 157 2.17 14.62 -9.68
C ALA A 157 3.64 14.25 -9.92
N ARG A 158 4.56 14.73 -9.06
CA ARG A 158 5.99 14.39 -9.10
C ARG A 158 6.30 12.92 -8.79
N MET A 159 5.37 12.19 -8.18
CA MET A 159 5.52 10.76 -7.93
C MET A 159 5.37 9.92 -9.21
N TYR A 160 4.71 10.45 -10.25
CA TYR A 160 4.50 9.73 -11.49
C TYR A 160 5.59 10.09 -12.49
N VAL A 161 6.36 9.09 -12.89
CA VAL A 161 7.48 9.24 -13.82
C VAL A 161 7.01 8.83 -15.21
N MET A 162 7.28 9.67 -16.20
CA MET A 162 7.11 9.35 -17.61
C MET A 162 8.48 9.28 -18.27
N SER A 163 8.85 8.10 -18.77
CA SER A 163 10.12 7.94 -19.47
C SER A 163 10.06 8.55 -20.87
N SER A 164 11.24 8.85 -21.43
CA SER A 164 11.35 9.26 -22.83
C SER A 164 10.91 8.16 -23.80
N SER A 165 10.74 6.91 -23.36
CA SER A 165 10.19 5.75 -24.09
C SER A 165 8.66 5.66 -24.05
N ALA A 166 7.96 6.62 -23.45
CA ALA A 166 6.52 6.54 -23.17
C ALA A 166 6.15 5.40 -22.19
N GLU A 167 7.03 5.12 -21.23
CA GLU A 167 6.71 4.23 -20.11
C GLU A 167 6.29 5.05 -18.91
N VAL A 168 5.42 4.45 -18.10
CA VAL A 168 4.94 5.02 -16.84
C VAL A 168 5.60 4.29 -15.69
N GLY A 169 6.03 5.03 -14.68
CA GLY A 169 6.56 4.52 -13.43
C GLY A 169 6.07 5.33 -12.25
N ILE A 170 6.27 4.77 -11.05
CA ILE A 170 6.00 5.47 -9.79
C ILE A 170 7.32 5.58 -9.02
N ASP A 171 7.66 6.80 -8.64
CA ASP A 171 8.72 7.07 -7.67
C ASP A 171 8.17 6.81 -6.27
N MET A 172 8.53 5.63 -5.73
CA MET A 172 8.13 5.20 -4.40
C MET A 172 8.70 6.08 -3.29
N VAL A 173 9.85 6.74 -3.51
CA VAL A 173 10.45 7.65 -2.53
C VAL A 173 9.63 8.95 -2.46
N ALA A 174 9.28 9.50 -3.62
CA ALA A 174 8.38 10.65 -3.70
C ALA A 174 6.99 10.33 -3.13
N ALA A 175 6.48 9.12 -3.38
CA ALA A 175 5.20 8.67 -2.83
C ALA A 175 5.18 8.68 -1.30
N LYS A 176 6.22 8.12 -0.66
CA LYS A 176 6.41 8.15 0.79
C LYS A 176 6.49 9.58 1.33
N ALA A 177 7.25 10.46 0.68
CA ALA A 177 7.41 11.85 1.10
C ALA A 177 6.08 12.65 1.06
N THR A 178 5.16 12.26 0.18
CA THR A 178 3.82 12.88 0.11
C THR A 178 2.79 12.31 1.07
N GLY A 179 3.10 11.21 1.79
CA GLY A 179 2.16 10.55 2.69
C GLY A 179 0.96 9.93 1.97
N THR A 180 1.12 9.56 0.69
CA THR A 180 0.03 8.98 -0.13
C THR A 180 -0.02 7.47 0.07
N SER A 181 -1.21 6.91 0.31
CA SER A 181 -1.41 5.45 0.47
C SER A 181 -1.35 4.69 -0.87
N LEU A 182 -1.06 3.37 -0.82
CA LEU A 182 -1.06 2.48 -1.99
C LEU A 182 -2.38 2.54 -2.75
N SER A 183 -3.50 2.47 -2.03
CA SER A 183 -4.85 2.50 -2.56
C SER A 183 -5.12 3.77 -3.34
N THR A 184 -4.59 4.91 -2.85
CA THR A 184 -4.68 6.18 -3.57
C THR A 184 -3.84 6.15 -4.84
N VAL A 185 -2.61 5.62 -4.77
CA VAL A 185 -1.73 5.47 -5.94
C VAL A 185 -2.32 4.55 -7.00
N VAL A 186 -2.92 3.42 -6.60
CA VAL A 186 -3.61 2.48 -7.51
C VAL A 186 -4.77 3.20 -8.20
N LYS A 187 -5.62 3.89 -7.43
CA LYS A 187 -6.77 4.62 -7.97
C LYS A 187 -6.34 5.74 -8.93
N ASP A 188 -5.27 6.46 -8.60
CA ASP A 188 -4.71 7.50 -9.47
C ASP A 188 -4.17 6.91 -10.78
N LEU A 189 -3.49 5.76 -10.74
CA LEU A 189 -3.05 5.03 -11.94
C LEU A 189 -4.23 4.60 -12.82
N GLU A 190 -5.28 4.05 -12.22
CA GLU A 190 -6.48 3.62 -12.95
C GLU A 190 -7.18 4.81 -13.61
N ASN A 191 -7.37 5.91 -12.87
CA ASN A 191 -7.93 7.14 -13.41
C ASN A 191 -7.08 7.69 -14.56
N TRP A 192 -5.75 7.64 -14.42
CA TRP A 192 -4.83 8.09 -15.45
C TRP A 192 -4.92 7.23 -16.70
N GLN A 193 -5.01 5.90 -16.55
CA GLN A 193 -5.24 4.98 -17.66
C GLN A 193 -6.55 5.30 -18.39
N VAL A 194 -7.65 5.50 -17.66
CA VAL A 194 -8.97 5.83 -18.23
C VAL A 194 -8.89 7.13 -19.03
N LYS A 195 -8.29 8.18 -18.47
CA LYS A 195 -8.13 9.47 -19.17
C LYS A 195 -7.23 9.37 -20.39
N TYR A 196 -6.18 8.56 -20.32
CA TYR A 196 -5.35 8.30 -21.48
C TYR A 196 -6.12 7.60 -22.61
N ILE A 197 -6.94 6.59 -22.27
CA ILE A 197 -7.83 5.92 -23.24
C ILE A 197 -8.81 6.91 -23.87
N GLU A 198 -9.39 7.82 -23.07
CA GLU A 198 -10.30 8.87 -23.57
C GLU A 198 -9.64 9.75 -24.64
N TYR A 199 -8.40 10.21 -24.40
CA TYR A 199 -7.64 10.99 -25.39
C TYR A 199 -7.29 10.18 -26.64
N VAL A 200 -6.84 8.94 -26.47
CA VAL A 200 -6.50 8.05 -27.59
C VAL A 200 -7.72 7.72 -28.44
N SER A 201 -8.91 7.61 -27.83
CA SER A 201 -10.17 7.31 -28.54
C SER A 201 -10.56 8.38 -29.57
N GLN A 202 -10.00 9.59 -29.48
CA GLN A 202 -10.22 10.67 -30.45
C GLN A 202 -9.40 10.48 -31.74
N GLU A 203 -8.31 9.70 -31.69
CA GLU A 203 -7.44 9.44 -32.85
C GLU A 203 -7.50 8.00 -33.36
N LEU A 204 -7.73 7.02 -32.48
CA LEU A 204 -7.71 5.60 -32.82
C LEU A 204 -9.13 5.07 -33.06
N ASP A 205 -9.30 4.18 -34.04
CA ASP A 205 -10.57 3.48 -34.27
C ASP A 205 -11.03 2.74 -33.00
N SER A 206 -12.31 2.92 -32.65
CA SER A 206 -12.87 2.38 -31.41
C SER A 206 -12.80 0.85 -31.34
N ASN A 207 -12.87 0.13 -32.46
CA ASN A 207 -12.77 -1.33 -32.46
C ASN A 207 -11.34 -1.80 -32.16
N ILE A 208 -10.33 -1.10 -32.68
CA ILE A 208 -8.92 -1.37 -32.40
C ILE A 208 -8.60 -1.05 -30.93
N LEU A 209 -9.13 0.05 -30.40
CA LEU A 209 -8.94 0.43 -29.01
C LEU A 209 -9.60 -0.60 -28.07
N LEU A 210 -10.84 -1.00 -28.36
CA LEU A 210 -11.56 -2.01 -27.59
C LEU A 210 -10.88 -3.38 -27.63
N SER A 211 -10.30 -3.78 -28.76
CA SER A 211 -9.55 -5.05 -28.83
C SER A 211 -8.31 -5.03 -27.94
N ILE A 212 -7.55 -3.92 -27.95
CA ILE A 212 -6.38 -3.74 -27.08
C ILE A 212 -6.79 -3.79 -25.59
N ILE A 213 -7.88 -3.12 -25.22
CA ILE A 213 -8.37 -3.08 -23.83
C ILE A 213 -8.79 -4.48 -23.37
N ARG A 214 -9.56 -5.21 -24.19
CA ARG A 214 -10.04 -6.57 -23.87
C ARG A 214 -8.91 -7.59 -23.74
N GLU A 215 -7.82 -7.41 -24.50
CA GLU A 215 -6.64 -8.27 -24.36
C GLU A 215 -5.89 -8.05 -23.04
N ILE A 216 -6.00 -6.86 -22.44
CA ILE A 216 -5.30 -6.49 -21.21
C ILE A 216 -6.18 -6.72 -19.98
N HIS A 217 -7.48 -6.49 -20.13
CA HIS A 217 -8.50 -6.68 -19.10
C HIS A 217 -9.48 -7.77 -19.55
N PRO A 218 -9.10 -9.06 -19.47
CA PRO A 218 -9.88 -10.16 -20.03
C PRO A 218 -11.24 -10.38 -19.36
N ASN A 219 -11.47 -9.83 -18.16
CA ASN A 219 -12.78 -9.79 -17.48
C ASN A 219 -12.94 -8.46 -16.74
N PRO A 220 -13.94 -7.62 -17.07
CA PRO A 220 -14.40 -6.54 -16.20
C PRO A 220 -15.20 -7.08 -15.00
#